data_AF-A0A398CFE1-F1
#
_entry.id   AF-A0A398CFE1-F1
#
_cell.length_a   1.000
_cell.length_b   1.000
_cell.length_c   1.000
_cell.angle_alpha   90.00
_cell.angle_beta   90.00
_cell.angle_gamma   90.00
#
_symmetry.space_group_name_H-M   'P 1'
#
loop_
_entity.id
_entity.type
_entity.pdbx_description
1 polymer ?
#
loop_
_entity_poly.entity_id
_entity_poly.type
_entity_poly.pdbx_seq_one_letter_code
_entity_poly.pdbx_strand_id
1 'polypeptide(L)'
;MLYLAPPYYMINRVSVFRDHEDPLQWYYLPAPPRLTEVTDEQTGVSVPQLQVIQFRSGPDSGGFLNFDVNLGVDPDVLEEIRDEIKRSEHLRESPRLAPVPLIDGTVKLMLFDKQTAMRHRLQDRRYLSLLASAITRSLPCMETISRHSRCS
;
A
#
# COMPACT_ATOMS: atom_id res chain seq x y z
N MET A 1 -25.80 -28.42 5.52
CA MET A 1 -26.42 -27.30 4.79
C MET A 1 -26.47 -26.11 5.74
N LEU A 2 -26.04 -24.92 5.30
CA LEU A 2 -25.95 -23.75 6.19
C LEU A 2 -27.34 -23.36 6.72
N TYR A 3 -27.49 -23.37 8.04
CA TYR A 3 -28.77 -23.13 8.69
C TYR A 3 -28.95 -21.64 8.96
N LEU A 4 -29.86 -20.99 8.23
CA LEU A 4 -30.14 -19.55 8.33
C LEU A 4 -31.26 -19.23 9.33
N ALA A 5 -31.43 -20.02 10.38
CA ALA A 5 -32.39 -19.71 11.43
C ALA A 5 -31.74 -18.84 12.52
N PRO A 6 -32.49 -17.91 13.14
CA PRO A 6 -32.04 -17.22 14.33
C PRO A 6 -31.67 -18.21 15.44
N PRO A 7 -30.69 -17.90 16.31
CA PRO A 7 -29.96 -16.62 16.41
C PRO A 7 -28.81 -16.48 15.41
N TYR A 8 -28.64 -15.27 14.87
CA TYR A 8 -27.47 -14.92 14.06
C TYR A 8 -26.36 -14.39 14.95
N TYR A 9 -25.22 -15.08 14.97
CA TYR A 9 -24.08 -14.69 15.77
C TYR A 9 -23.13 -13.85 14.92
N MET A 10 -22.75 -12.69 15.45
CA MET A 10 -21.67 -11.86 14.93
C MET A 10 -20.63 -11.69 16.03
N ILE A 11 -19.53 -12.41 15.92
CA ILE A 11 -18.47 -12.46 16.92
C ILE A 11 -17.21 -11.90 16.26
N ASN A 12 -16.57 -10.90 16.87
CA ASN A 12 -15.39 -10.24 16.29
C ASN A 12 -15.59 -9.74 14.85
N ARG A 13 -16.80 -9.24 14.54
CA ARG A 13 -17.24 -8.79 13.21
C ARG A 13 -17.29 -9.88 12.14
N VAL A 14 -17.17 -11.15 12.52
CA VAL A 14 -17.34 -12.31 11.66
C VAL A 14 -18.71 -12.91 11.92
N SER A 15 -19.50 -13.06 10.87
CA SER A 15 -20.81 -13.72 10.96
C SER A 15 -20.62 -15.23 10.97
N VAL A 16 -21.23 -15.91 11.95
CA VAL A 16 -21.14 -17.36 12.11
C VAL A 16 -22.52 -18.00 12.16
N PHE A 17 -22.62 -19.18 11.56
CA PHE A 17 -23.86 -19.91 11.36
C PHE A 17 -23.66 -21.38 11.71
N ARG A 18 -24.65 -21.98 12.36
CA ARG A 18 -24.64 -23.40 12.69
C ARG A 18 -25.01 -24.25 11.48
N ASP A 19 -24.55 -25.50 11.42
CA ASP A 19 -25.14 -26.49 10.52
C ASP A 19 -26.46 -27.03 11.09
N HIS A 20 -27.39 -27.39 10.20
CA HIS A 20 -28.68 -27.96 10.60
C HIS A 20 -28.61 -29.44 11.05
N GLU A 21 -27.65 -30.21 10.55
CA GLU A 21 -27.52 -31.66 10.77
C GLU A 21 -26.58 -31.94 11.93
N ASP A 22 -25.44 -31.23 12.01
CA ASP A 22 -24.44 -31.44 13.07
C ASP A 22 -24.36 -30.23 14.01
N PRO A 23 -24.76 -30.39 15.30
CA PRO A 23 -24.65 -29.36 16.32
C PRO A 23 -23.25 -28.78 16.52
N LEU A 24 -22.21 -29.56 16.28
CA LEU A 24 -20.81 -29.16 16.47
C LEU A 24 -20.22 -28.52 15.21
N GLN A 25 -20.90 -28.56 14.07
CA GLN A 25 -20.41 -27.96 12.83
C GLN A 25 -20.92 -26.52 12.70
N TRP A 26 -19.97 -25.60 12.50
CA TRP A 26 -20.22 -24.18 12.35
C TRP A 26 -19.50 -23.63 11.13
N TYR A 27 -20.11 -22.65 10.49
CA TYR A 27 -19.63 -21.97 9.31
C TYR A 27 -19.42 -20.49 9.58
N TYR A 28 -18.32 -19.94 9.10
CA TYR A 28 -18.07 -18.51 9.16
C TYR A 28 -18.05 -17.89 7.77
N LEU A 29 -18.58 -16.68 7.66
CA LEU A 29 -18.47 -15.90 6.43
C LEU A 29 -17.08 -15.28 6.30
N PRO A 30 -16.61 -15.03 5.07
CA PRO A 30 -15.35 -14.34 4.84
C PRO A 30 -15.30 -12.99 5.56
N ALA A 31 -14.11 -12.63 6.05
CA ALA A 31 -13.88 -11.35 6.71
C ALA A 31 -14.03 -10.18 5.72
N PRO A 32 -14.20 -8.94 6.22
CA PRO A 32 -14.09 -7.76 5.38
C PRO A 32 -12.77 -7.76 4.58
N PRO A 33 -12.81 -7.35 3.30
CA PRO A 33 -11.61 -7.32 2.46
C PRO A 33 -10.55 -6.39 3.04
N ARG A 34 -9.34 -6.92 3.20
CA ARG A 34 -8.15 -6.17 3.62
C ARG A 34 -7.00 -6.40 2.65
N LEU A 35 -6.08 -5.46 2.60
CA LEU A 35 -4.84 -5.67 1.87
C LEU A 35 -4.01 -6.77 2.57
N THR A 36 -3.31 -7.57 1.79
CA THR A 36 -2.31 -8.47 2.35
C THR A 36 -1.16 -7.65 2.93
N GLU A 37 -0.79 -7.96 4.16
CA GLU A 37 0.28 -7.28 4.87
C GLU A 37 1.45 -8.23 5.12
N VAL A 38 2.65 -7.65 5.19
CA VAL A 38 3.88 -8.33 5.57
C VAL A 38 4.48 -7.61 6.77
N THR A 39 4.98 -8.38 7.74
CA THR A 39 5.69 -7.81 8.88
C THR A 39 7.06 -7.33 8.44
N ASP A 40 7.35 -6.06 8.62
CA ASP A 40 8.69 -5.52 8.44
C ASP A 40 9.60 -6.02 9.57
N GLU A 41 10.64 -6.77 9.23
CA GLU A 41 11.58 -7.37 10.20
C GLU A 41 12.34 -6.33 11.03
N GLN A 42 12.48 -5.09 10.54
CA GLN A 42 13.23 -4.05 11.23
C GLN A 42 12.38 -3.30 12.26
N THR A 43 11.10 -3.10 11.95
CA THR A 43 10.19 -2.29 12.77
C THR A 43 9.17 -3.13 13.54
N GLY A 44 8.96 -4.39 13.15
CA GLY A 44 7.91 -5.27 13.67
C GLY A 44 6.50 -4.83 13.29
N VAL A 45 6.36 -3.83 12.40
CA VAL A 45 5.08 -3.28 12.00
C VAL A 45 4.57 -4.01 10.76
N SER A 46 3.28 -4.34 10.76
CA SER A 46 2.60 -4.90 9.59
C SER A 46 2.38 -3.81 8.55
N VAL A 47 2.89 -4.01 7.33
CA VAL A 47 2.79 -3.05 6.22
C VAL A 47 2.13 -3.71 5.00
N PRO A 48 1.25 -3.01 4.28
CA PRO A 48 0.59 -3.56 3.11
C PRO A 48 1.61 -3.86 2.01
N GLN A 49 1.52 -5.06 1.44
CA GLN A 49 2.37 -5.48 0.34
C GLN A 49 1.84 -4.88 -0.97
N LEU A 50 2.54 -3.86 -1.48
CA LEU A 50 2.22 -3.16 -2.72
C LEU A 50 3.40 -3.25 -3.67
N GLN A 51 3.14 -3.53 -4.95
CA GLN A 51 4.16 -3.48 -5.99
C GLN A 51 3.78 -2.45 -7.05
N VAL A 52 4.67 -1.48 -7.28
CA VAL A 52 4.53 -0.50 -8.35
C VAL A 52 5.57 -0.78 -9.41
N ILE A 53 5.11 -1.03 -10.63
CA ILE A 53 5.98 -1.26 -11.79
C ILE A 53 5.77 -0.12 -12.76
N GLN A 54 6.81 0.67 -13.03
CA GLN A 54 6.79 1.65 -14.10
C GLN A 54 7.37 1.03 -15.37
N PHE A 55 6.70 1.26 -16.50
CA PHE A 55 7.22 0.87 -17.80
C PHE A 55 7.26 2.06 -18.76
N ARG A 56 8.14 1.96 -19.75
CA ARG A 56 8.27 2.93 -20.83
C ARG A 56 8.32 2.16 -22.14
N SER A 57 7.46 2.54 -23.08
CA SER A 57 7.43 1.98 -24.43
C SER A 57 7.40 3.13 -25.43
N GLY A 58 8.53 3.36 -26.11
CA GLY A 58 8.67 4.49 -27.03
C GLY A 58 8.44 5.85 -26.35
N PRO A 59 7.49 6.68 -26.82
CA PRO A 59 7.13 7.95 -26.21
C PRO A 59 6.21 7.80 -24.97
N ASP A 60 5.60 6.63 -24.77
CA ASP A 60 4.61 6.40 -23.73
C ASP A 60 5.24 5.88 -22.45
N SER A 61 4.70 6.31 -21.31
CA SER A 61 5.03 5.80 -19.99
C SER A 61 3.76 5.43 -19.24
N GLY A 62 3.77 4.27 -18.58
CA GLY A 62 2.67 3.82 -17.74
C GLY A 62 3.19 3.13 -16.49
N GLY A 63 2.27 2.63 -15.68
CA GLY A 63 2.63 1.79 -14.56
C GLY A 63 1.50 0.87 -14.12
N PHE A 64 1.88 -0.21 -13.45
CA PHE A 64 0.97 -1.13 -12.79
C PHE A 64 1.11 -0.96 -11.28
N LEU A 65 -0.03 -0.97 -10.60
CA LEU A 65 -0.11 -1.11 -9.15
C LEU A 65 -0.72 -2.49 -8.87
N ASN A 66 0.12 -3.39 -8.35
CA ASN A 66 -0.31 -4.72 -7.95
C ASN A 66 -0.42 -4.77 -6.42
N PHE A 67 -1.49 -5.40 -5.94
CA PHE A 67 -1.73 -5.66 -4.53
C PHE A 67 -2.68 -6.85 -4.41
N ASP A 68 -2.57 -7.56 -3.30
CA ASP A 68 -3.44 -8.68 -2.98
C ASP A 68 -4.46 -8.30 -1.92
N VAL A 69 -5.66 -8.86 -2.03
CA VAL A 69 -6.74 -8.69 -1.06
C VAL A 69 -7.01 -10.03 -0.39
N ASN A 70 -7.00 -10.03 0.94
CA ASN A 70 -7.26 -11.19 1.77
C ASN A 70 -8.66 -11.10 2.41
N LEU A 71 -9.39 -12.21 2.37
CA LEU A 71 -10.72 -12.40 2.99
C LEU A 71 -10.70 -13.41 4.15
N GLY A 72 -9.54 -14.00 4.45
CA GLY A 72 -9.37 -14.95 5.53
C GLY A 72 -9.56 -14.31 6.90
N VAL A 73 -10.02 -15.09 7.87
CA VAL A 73 -10.07 -14.67 9.28
C VAL A 73 -8.74 -15.05 9.94
N ASP A 74 -8.25 -14.22 10.84
CA ASP A 74 -7.04 -14.52 11.62
C ASP A 74 -7.26 -15.79 12.48
N PRO A 75 -6.29 -16.73 12.53
CA PRO A 75 -6.39 -17.92 13.39
C PRO A 75 -6.71 -17.61 14.86
N ASP A 76 -6.14 -16.55 15.42
CA ASP A 76 -6.37 -16.19 16.83
C ASP A 76 -7.83 -15.77 17.03
N VAL A 77 -8.37 -15.01 16.08
CA VAL A 77 -9.79 -14.61 16.06
C VAL A 77 -10.70 -15.82 15.88
N LEU A 78 -10.30 -16.83 15.10
CA LEU A 78 -11.08 -18.07 14.94
C LEU A 78 -11.16 -18.87 16.25
N GLU A 79 -10.09 -18.92 17.03
CA GLU A 79 -10.10 -19.58 18.34
C GLU A 79 -10.97 -18.82 19.36
N GLU A 80 -10.90 -17.49 19.37
CA GLU A 80 -11.81 -16.67 20.19
C GLU A 80 -13.29 -16.91 19.83
N ILE A 81 -13.59 -16.99 18.53
CA ILE A 81 -14.94 -17.31 18.03
C ILE A 81 -15.36 -18.70 18.51
N ARG A 82 -14.47 -19.69 18.46
CA ARG A 82 -14.74 -21.06 18.91
C ARG A 82 -15.11 -21.09 20.39
N ASP A 83 -14.36 -20.37 21.22
CA ASP A 83 -14.59 -20.29 22.66
C ASP A 83 -15.86 -19.53 23.02
N GLU A 84 -16.20 -18.48 22.27
CA GLU A 84 -17.45 -17.75 22.45
C GLU A 84 -18.66 -18.62 22.09
N ILE A 85 -18.64 -19.33 20.96
CA ILE A 85 -19.72 -20.26 20.56
C ILE A 85 -19.90 -21.36 21.61
N LYS A 86 -18.79 -21.96 22.08
CA LYS A 86 -18.86 -23.02 23.09
C LYS A 86 -19.55 -22.53 24.36
N ARG A 87 -19.26 -21.30 24.80
CA ARG A 87 -19.85 -20.68 25.99
C ARG A 87 -21.32 -20.31 25.77
N SER A 88 -21.66 -19.68 24.66
CA SER A 88 -23.04 -19.23 24.39
C SER A 88 -24.02 -20.39 24.22
N GLU A 89 -23.61 -21.44 23.50
CA GLU A 89 -24.42 -22.61 23.19
C GLU A 89 -24.26 -23.74 24.24
N HIS A 90 -23.49 -23.50 25.30
CA HIS A 90 -23.25 -24.45 26.39
C HIS A 90 -22.77 -25.82 25.89
N LEU A 91 -21.89 -25.83 24.87
CA LEU A 91 -21.40 -27.04 24.24
C LEU A 91 -20.38 -27.76 25.13
N ARG A 92 -20.49 -29.07 25.22
CA ARG A 92 -19.52 -29.92 25.94
C ARG A 92 -18.17 -29.96 25.23
N GLU A 93 -18.24 -30.05 23.91
CA GLU A 93 -17.08 -30.16 23.03
C GLU A 93 -16.85 -28.85 22.27
N SER A 94 -15.62 -28.62 21.82
CA SER A 94 -15.31 -27.43 21.03
C SER A 94 -15.88 -27.57 19.62
N PRO A 95 -16.65 -26.60 19.11
CA PRO A 95 -17.26 -26.66 17.79
C PRO A 95 -16.18 -26.64 16.70
N ARG A 96 -16.47 -27.22 15.54
CA ARG A 96 -15.63 -27.17 14.35
C ARG A 96 -16.05 -25.99 13.47
N LEU A 97 -15.09 -25.17 13.10
CA LEU A 97 -15.29 -24.02 12.22
C LEU A 97 -14.82 -24.35 10.81
N ALA A 98 -15.67 -24.07 9.82
CA ALA A 98 -15.33 -24.18 8.40
C ALA A 98 -15.68 -22.87 7.67
N PRO A 99 -14.86 -22.40 6.73
CA PRO A 99 -15.22 -21.27 5.89
C PRO A 99 -16.38 -21.63 4.97
N VAL A 100 -17.28 -20.68 4.74
CA VAL A 100 -18.20 -20.77 3.60
C VAL A 100 -17.42 -20.54 2.31
N PRO A 101 -17.46 -21.46 1.32
CA PRO A 101 -16.74 -21.28 0.08
C PRO A 101 -17.29 -20.09 -0.69
N LEU A 102 -16.40 -19.16 -1.06
CA LEU A 102 -16.73 -18.06 -1.95
C LEU A 102 -16.73 -18.57 -3.40
N ILE A 103 -17.87 -18.45 -4.09
CA ILE A 103 -18.01 -18.93 -5.47
C ILE A 103 -17.52 -17.86 -6.46
N ASP A 104 -17.90 -16.60 -6.23
CA ASP A 104 -17.57 -15.48 -7.09
C ASP A 104 -17.54 -14.16 -6.30
N GLY A 105 -16.78 -13.18 -6.79
CA GLY A 105 -16.64 -11.87 -6.17
C GLY A 105 -15.92 -10.88 -7.09
N THR A 106 -16.37 -9.62 -7.08
CA THR A 106 -15.71 -8.52 -7.82
C THR A 106 -15.07 -7.55 -6.83
N VAL A 107 -13.77 -7.30 -7.00
CA VAL A 107 -13.06 -6.26 -6.25
C VAL A 107 -13.01 -4.98 -7.09
N LYS A 108 -13.43 -3.85 -6.51
CA LYS A 108 -13.33 -2.53 -7.15
C LYS A 108 -12.45 -1.63 -6.30
N LEU A 109 -11.37 -1.15 -6.88
CA LEU A 109 -10.54 -0.11 -6.26
C LEU A 109 -11.08 1.26 -6.63
N MET A 110 -11.44 2.07 -5.63
CA MET A 110 -11.81 3.47 -5.81
C MET A 110 -10.69 4.34 -5.25
N LEU A 111 -10.00 5.05 -6.14
CA LEU A 111 -8.99 6.03 -5.78
C LEU A 111 -9.65 7.42 -5.81
N PHE A 112 -9.89 7.99 -4.63
CA PHE A 112 -10.41 9.35 -4.51
C PHE A 112 -9.24 10.34 -4.56
N ASP A 113 -9.29 11.24 -5.56
CA ASP A 113 -8.46 12.42 -5.76
C ASP A 113 -6.93 12.27 -5.59
N LYS A 114 -6.18 12.39 -6.70
CA LYS A 114 -4.79 12.86 -6.67
C LYS A 114 -4.45 13.70 -7.90
N GLN A 115 -4.21 14.98 -7.64
CA GLN A 115 -3.49 15.90 -8.51
C GLN A 115 -2.12 15.32 -8.89
N THR A 116 -1.93 15.00 -10.16
CA THR A 116 -0.64 14.59 -10.71
C THR A 116 0.28 15.82 -10.70
N ALA A 117 1.42 15.74 -9.99
CA ALA A 117 2.45 16.75 -10.15
C ALA A 117 2.95 16.71 -11.61
N MET A 118 2.64 17.75 -12.39
CA MET A 118 3.24 17.98 -13.69
C MET A 118 4.75 18.00 -13.52
N ARG A 119 5.42 17.03 -14.12
CA ARG A 119 6.89 16.99 -14.17
C ARG A 119 7.34 18.21 -14.96
N HIS A 120 7.78 19.28 -14.28
CA HIS A 120 8.41 20.41 -14.95
C HIS A 120 9.67 19.90 -15.63
N ARG A 121 9.63 19.80 -16.96
CA ARG A 121 10.80 19.52 -17.81
C ARG A 121 11.73 20.73 -17.71
N LEU A 122 12.60 20.75 -16.71
CA LEU A 122 13.84 21.54 -16.67
C LEU A 122 14.98 20.52 -16.72
N GLN A 123 16.01 20.61 -17.54
CA GLN A 123 16.44 21.58 -18.52
C GLN A 123 17.44 20.85 -19.40
N ASP A 124 17.41 21.19 -20.68
CA ASP A 124 18.39 20.80 -21.69
C ASP A 124 19.81 21.14 -21.22
N ARG A 125 20.64 20.12 -20.94
CA ARG A 125 22.02 20.27 -20.46
C ARG A 125 23.00 20.55 -21.61
N ARG A 126 22.60 21.40 -22.58
CA ARG A 126 23.39 21.73 -23.79
C ARG A 126 23.68 23.23 -24.00
N TYR A 127 23.52 24.08 -23.00
CA TYR A 127 23.77 25.53 -23.16
C TYR A 127 24.73 26.16 -22.14
N LEU A 128 25.67 25.39 -21.58
CA LEU A 128 26.67 25.92 -20.63
C LEU A 128 28.14 25.63 -21.00
N SER A 129 28.43 25.40 -22.29
CA SER A 129 29.83 25.33 -22.79
C SER A 129 30.20 26.39 -23.83
N LEU A 130 29.27 27.28 -24.23
CA LEU A 130 29.51 28.27 -25.29
C LEU A 130 29.68 29.72 -24.81
N LEU A 131 29.61 30.00 -23.51
CA LEU A 131 29.87 31.33 -22.94
C LEU A 131 31.20 31.44 -22.17
N ALA A 132 32.01 30.37 -22.14
CA ALA A 132 33.33 30.39 -21.50
C ALA A 132 34.48 30.82 -22.45
N SER A 133 34.21 31.09 -23.74
CA SER A 133 35.27 31.46 -24.71
C SER A 133 35.33 32.95 -25.07
N ALA A 134 34.50 33.81 -24.49
CA ALA A 134 34.36 35.21 -24.94
C ALA A 134 34.85 36.30 -23.95
N ILE A 135 35.39 35.95 -22.78
CA ILE A 135 35.74 36.96 -21.74
C ILE A 135 37.26 37.03 -21.42
N THR A 136 38.14 36.39 -22.19
CA THR A 136 39.61 36.45 -21.97
C THR A 136 40.41 37.08 -23.11
N ARG A 137 39.81 37.95 -23.93
CA ARG A 137 40.56 38.80 -24.86
C ARG A 137 40.11 40.26 -24.75
N SER A 138 41.10 41.14 -24.56
CA SER A 138 41.04 42.61 -24.55
C SER A 138 40.72 43.30 -23.20
N LEU A 139 41.78 43.58 -22.43
CA LEU A 139 41.85 44.79 -21.60
C LEU A 139 42.89 45.71 -22.24
N PRO A 140 42.51 46.94 -22.67
CA PRO A 140 43.45 47.90 -23.22
C PRO A 140 44.14 48.72 -22.13
N CYS A 141 45.31 49.21 -22.53
CA CYS A 141 46.17 50.21 -21.90
C CYS A 141 45.45 51.55 -21.68
N MET A 142 45.67 52.20 -20.51
CA MET A 142 45.63 53.66 -20.24
C MET A 142 45.94 53.86 -18.73
N GLU A 143 47.15 54.24 -18.30
CA GLU A 143 47.61 55.64 -18.05
C GLU A 143 46.54 56.53 -17.39
N THR A 144 46.69 57.10 -16.19
CA THR A 144 47.68 58.14 -15.85
C THR A 144 47.68 58.54 -14.34
N ILE A 145 48.87 58.96 -13.86
CA ILE A 145 49.17 60.07 -12.90
C ILE A 145 48.77 59.95 -11.41
N SER A 146 49.79 59.82 -10.53
CA SER A 146 50.19 60.85 -9.53
C SER A 146 50.92 60.23 -8.32
N ARG A 147 52.22 60.50 -8.19
CA ARG A 147 52.83 61.08 -6.96
C ARG A 147 54.34 61.26 -7.13
N HIS A 148 54.76 62.52 -6.95
CA HIS A 148 56.13 62.94 -6.69
C HIS A 148 56.71 62.28 -5.43
N SER A 149 57.98 61.85 -5.46
CA SER A 149 59.03 62.27 -4.51
C SER A 149 60.40 61.66 -4.89
N ARG A 150 61.44 62.46 -4.68
CA ARG A 150 62.84 62.34 -5.15
C ARG A 150 63.73 61.51 -4.21
N CYS A 151 64.98 61.34 -4.66
CA CYS A 151 66.23 60.99 -3.94
C CYS A 151 66.37 59.48 -3.67
N SER A 152 67.52 58.82 -3.94
CA SER A 152 68.91 59.25 -4.10
C SER A 152 69.63 58.41 -5.16
#